data_AF-A0A229W073-F1
#
_entry.id   AF-A0A229W073-F1
#
_cell.length_a   1.000
_cell.length_b   1.000
_cell.length_c   1.000
_cell.angle_alpha   90.00
_cell.angle_beta   90.00
_cell.angle_gamma   90.00
#
_symmetry.space_group_name_H-M   'P 1'
#
loop_
_entity.id
_entity.type
_entity.pdbx_description
1 polymer ?
#
loop_
_entity_poly.entity_id
_entity_poly.type
_entity_poly.pdbx_seq_one_letter_code
_entity_poly.pdbx_strand_id
1 'polypeptide(L)'
;MVGTPTPINAGQQWDECWATINPANPDAEDLLNTTATAIPGAAPATQTKQANTMLGTNPDLDTRHQQRTTRIMLAITPIAAFAIAIMATRARRIEIADDLHMGIPRQGILATTALETLAWTLPAILTATAITYTTARWTSSHANALTLTAIQLPPLATALITAQIGAAITITAIHDNQLFAFFKNRQ
;
A
#
# COMPACT_ATOMS: atom_id res chain seq x y z
N MET A 1 8.96 -2.74 25.71
CA MET A 1 9.04 -3.65 26.87
C MET A 1 9.13 -5.05 26.32
N VAL A 2 10.31 -5.67 26.37
CA VAL A 2 10.46 -7.10 26.03
C VAL A 2 10.09 -7.86 27.29
N GLY A 3 8.93 -8.52 27.30
CA GLY A 3 8.57 -9.42 28.39
C GLY A 3 9.50 -10.63 28.35
N THR A 4 10.16 -10.92 29.46
CA THR A 4 10.85 -12.20 29.62
C THR A 4 9.80 -13.31 29.58
N PRO A 5 9.93 -14.32 28.71
CA PRO A 5 8.98 -15.41 28.65
C PRO A 5 8.98 -16.18 29.97
N THR A 6 7.87 -16.14 30.71
CA THR A 6 7.67 -16.94 31.91
C THR A 6 7.00 -18.26 31.51
N PRO A 7 7.52 -19.42 31.92
CA PRO A 7 6.88 -20.69 31.64
C PRO A 7 5.46 -20.72 32.25
N ILE A 8 4.52 -21.38 31.58
CA ILE A 8 3.12 -21.51 32.06
C ILE A 8 3.06 -22.13 33.46
N ASN A 9 4.03 -22.97 33.81
CA ASN A 9 4.19 -23.53 35.15
C ASN A 9 5.63 -23.33 35.63
N ALA A 10 5.80 -22.78 36.84
CA ALA A 10 7.10 -22.43 37.45
C ALA A 10 8.01 -23.64 37.82
N GLY A 11 7.76 -24.81 37.26
CA GLY A 11 8.55 -26.04 37.46
C GLY A 11 8.52 -27.00 36.28
N GLN A 12 7.93 -26.60 35.13
CA GLN A 12 8.04 -27.38 33.89
C GLN A 12 9.29 -26.98 33.13
N GLN A 13 9.93 -27.98 32.54
CA GLN A 13 11.00 -27.78 31.59
C GLN A 13 10.47 -27.20 30.27
N TRP A 14 11.30 -26.44 29.57
CA TRP A 14 11.00 -25.91 28.25
C TRP A 14 11.05 -27.02 27.20
N ASP A 15 10.00 -27.11 26.38
CA ASP A 15 9.91 -28.08 25.27
C ASP A 15 10.74 -27.64 24.05
N GLU A 16 11.05 -26.34 23.93
CA GLU A 16 11.83 -25.77 22.83
C GLU A 16 12.78 -24.67 23.30
N CYS A 17 13.96 -24.57 22.67
CA CYS A 17 14.95 -23.52 22.91
C CYS A 17 15.31 -22.87 21.57
N TRP A 18 15.27 -21.54 21.52
CA TRP A 18 15.52 -20.77 20.30
C TRP A 18 16.76 -19.90 20.49
N ALA A 19 17.68 -19.93 19.52
CA ALA A 19 18.84 -19.04 19.50
C ALA A 19 18.93 -18.29 18.17
N THR A 20 19.37 -17.04 18.24
CA THR A 20 19.71 -16.25 17.05
C THR A 20 21.22 -16.23 16.90
N ILE A 21 21.72 -16.76 15.78
CA ILE A 21 23.15 -16.90 15.51
C ILE A 21 23.51 -16.05 14.29
N ASN A 22 24.40 -15.09 14.48
CA ASN A 22 24.97 -14.25 13.41
C ASN A 22 26.39 -13.82 13.81
N PRO A 23 27.45 -14.16 13.04
CA PRO A 23 27.49 -14.93 11.79
C PRO A 23 27.23 -16.44 11.98
N ALA A 24 27.06 -17.18 10.88
CA ALA A 24 26.86 -18.63 10.92
C ALA A 24 28.03 -19.33 11.60
N ASN A 25 27.75 -20.10 12.66
CA ASN A 25 28.73 -20.86 13.41
C ASN A 25 28.44 -22.38 13.21
N PRO A 26 29.40 -23.17 12.69
CA PRO A 26 29.22 -24.62 12.55
C PRO A 26 28.99 -25.36 13.87
N ASP A 27 29.44 -24.81 15.00
CA ASP A 27 29.31 -25.44 16.33
C ASP A 27 27.99 -25.09 17.03
N ALA A 28 27.11 -24.33 16.38
CA ALA A 28 25.91 -23.81 17.01
C ALA A 28 24.91 -24.90 17.43
N GLU A 29 24.81 -25.99 16.66
CA GLU A 29 23.92 -27.11 16.97
C GLU A 29 24.38 -27.85 18.24
N ASP A 30 25.69 -28.06 18.39
CA ASP A 30 26.27 -28.67 19.58
C ASP A 30 26.05 -27.79 20.82
N LEU A 31 26.27 -26.48 20.69
CA LEU A 31 26.00 -25.52 21.77
C LEU A 31 24.51 -25.52 22.17
N LEU A 32 23.59 -25.61 21.22
CA LEU A 32 22.15 -25.72 21.50
C LEU A 32 21.82 -27.03 22.21
N ASN A 33 22.41 -28.14 21.80
CA ASN A 33 22.20 -29.44 22.43
C ASN A 33 22.69 -29.49 23.88
N THR A 34 23.65 -28.63 24.29
CA THR A 34 24.06 -28.54 25.71
C THR A 34 22.96 -28.03 26.64
N THR A 35 21.97 -27.31 26.11
CA THR A 35 20.83 -26.82 26.90
C THR A 35 19.74 -27.87 27.10
N ALA A 36 19.78 -28.97 26.35
CA ALA A 36 18.83 -30.05 26.50
C ALA A 36 19.15 -30.90 27.72
N THR A 37 18.14 -31.23 28.52
CA THR A 37 18.34 -32.20 29.63
C THR A 37 17.89 -33.57 29.19
N ALA A 38 18.75 -34.57 29.35
CA ALA A 38 18.38 -35.97 29.10
C ALA A 38 17.57 -36.53 30.28
N ILE A 39 16.35 -37.01 30.01
CA ILE A 39 15.54 -37.76 30.97
C ILE A 39 15.78 -39.26 30.72
N PRO A 40 16.35 -40.02 31.67
CA PRO A 40 16.60 -41.46 31.48
C PRO A 40 15.32 -42.22 31.15
N GLY A 41 15.33 -43.01 30.07
CA GLY A 41 14.19 -43.84 29.65
C GLY A 41 13.15 -43.15 28.76
N ALA A 42 13.30 -41.84 28.49
CA ALA A 42 12.51 -41.12 27.51
C ALA A 42 13.43 -40.63 26.38
N ALA A 43 13.25 -41.15 25.16
CA ALA A 43 13.86 -40.59 23.96
C ALA A 43 12.78 -40.43 22.89
N PRO A 44 12.76 -39.26 22.24
CA PRO A 44 13.45 -39.17 20.97
C PRO A 44 14.63 -38.18 21.02
N ALA A 45 15.58 -38.34 20.10
CA ALA A 45 16.75 -37.46 19.96
C ALA A 45 16.34 -35.99 19.78
N THR A 46 17.09 -35.07 20.39
CA THR A 46 16.89 -33.62 20.21
C THR A 46 17.04 -33.27 18.73
N GLN A 47 16.04 -32.59 18.16
CA GLN A 47 16.07 -32.16 16.76
C GLN A 47 16.38 -30.66 16.70
N THR A 48 17.55 -30.31 16.18
CA THR A 48 17.88 -28.96 15.77
C THR A 48 17.22 -28.68 14.41
N LYS A 49 16.37 -27.66 14.34
CA LYS A 49 15.75 -27.21 13.08
C LYS A 49 15.84 -25.71 12.96
N GLN A 50 16.07 -25.23 11.75
CA GLN A 50 15.99 -23.82 11.45
C GLN A 50 14.54 -23.35 11.61
N ALA A 51 14.29 -22.41 12.53
CA ALA A 51 12.96 -21.86 12.76
C ALA A 51 12.38 -21.21 11.50
N ASN A 52 13.23 -20.64 10.65
CA ASN A 52 12.87 -20.16 9.33
C ASN A 52 13.63 -20.93 8.25
N THR A 53 12.99 -21.95 7.70
CA THR A 53 13.55 -22.81 6.64
C THR A 53 13.88 -22.08 5.33
N MET A 54 13.48 -20.81 5.18
CA MET A 54 13.81 -19.98 4.01
C MET A 54 14.99 -19.03 4.25
N LEU A 55 15.55 -18.97 5.45
CA LEU A 55 16.65 -18.06 5.77
C LEU A 55 17.96 -18.60 5.17
N GLY A 56 18.47 -17.93 4.14
CA GLY A 56 19.69 -18.31 3.41
C GLY A 56 19.46 -19.08 2.10
N THR A 57 18.26 -19.61 1.87
CA THR A 57 17.85 -19.97 0.51
C THR A 57 17.63 -18.69 -0.27
N ASN A 58 18.24 -18.54 -1.45
CA ASN A 58 17.94 -17.44 -2.37
C ASN A 58 16.50 -17.65 -2.88
N PRO A 59 15.47 -17.05 -2.27
CA PRO A 59 14.12 -17.31 -2.70
C PRO A 59 14.01 -16.70 -4.09
N ASP A 60 13.28 -17.33 -5.00
CA ASP A 60 12.96 -16.70 -6.29
C ASP A 60 12.06 -15.49 -6.04
N LEU A 61 12.70 -14.35 -5.75
CA LEU A 61 12.05 -13.10 -5.37
C LEU A 61 11.30 -12.51 -6.56
N ASP A 62 11.75 -12.79 -7.78
CA ASP A 62 11.11 -12.28 -8.99
C ASP A 62 9.76 -12.94 -9.18
N THR A 63 9.67 -14.27 -9.17
CA THR A 63 8.35 -14.94 -9.32
C THR A 63 7.38 -14.57 -8.19
N ARG A 64 7.87 -14.44 -6.95
CA ARG A 64 7.05 -13.94 -5.83
C ARG A 64 6.59 -12.49 -6.03
N HIS A 65 7.40 -11.64 -6.64
CA HIS A 65 7.01 -10.27 -6.97
C HIS A 65 5.99 -10.26 -8.12
N GLN A 66 6.18 -11.07 -9.16
CA GLN A 66 5.23 -11.19 -10.28
C GLN A 66 3.84 -11.64 -9.83
N GLN A 67 3.76 -12.51 -8.81
CA GLN A 67 2.50 -13.02 -8.28
C GLN A 67 1.77 -12.07 -7.30
N ARG A 68 2.38 -10.93 -6.91
CA ARG A 68 1.73 -10.01 -5.97
C ARG A 68 0.67 -9.16 -6.65
N THR A 69 -0.58 -9.32 -6.23
CA THR A 69 -1.72 -8.49 -6.65
C THR A 69 -1.48 -6.99 -6.41
N THR A 70 -0.70 -6.62 -5.39
CA THR A 70 -0.34 -5.23 -5.09
C THR A 70 0.42 -4.54 -6.23
N ARG A 71 1.12 -5.29 -7.10
CA ARG A 71 1.80 -4.73 -8.28
C ARG A 71 0.81 -4.13 -9.27
N ILE A 72 -0.27 -4.84 -9.56
CA ILE A 72 -1.28 -4.40 -10.53
C ILE A 72 -2.04 -3.19 -9.98
N MET A 73 -2.31 -3.18 -8.66
CA MET A 73 -2.94 -2.03 -7.99
C MET A 73 -2.13 -0.74 -8.13
N LEU A 74 -0.79 -0.82 -8.18
CA LEU A 74 0.08 0.33 -8.38
C LEU A 74 -0.12 1.00 -9.76
N ALA A 75 -0.52 0.24 -10.78
CA ALA A 75 -0.79 0.77 -12.11
C ALA A 75 -2.27 1.16 -12.29
N ILE A 76 -3.20 0.31 -11.88
CA ILE A 76 -4.64 0.51 -12.15
C ILE A 76 -5.19 1.74 -11.39
N THR A 77 -4.82 1.90 -10.12
CA THR A 77 -5.34 3.00 -9.28
C THR A 77 -5.05 4.39 -9.87
N PRO A 78 -3.80 4.74 -10.24
CA PRO A 78 -3.53 6.05 -10.83
C PRO A 78 -4.15 6.24 -12.22
N ILE A 79 -4.26 5.17 -13.03
CA ILE A 79 -4.92 5.24 -14.35
C ILE A 79 -6.42 5.54 -14.19
N ALA A 80 -7.09 4.86 -13.26
CA ALA A 80 -8.50 5.10 -12.98
C ALA A 80 -8.73 6.52 -12.45
N ALA A 81 -7.90 6.98 -11.51
CA ALA A 81 -7.99 8.34 -10.96
C ALA A 81 -7.81 9.41 -12.05
N PHE A 82 -6.85 9.22 -12.96
CA PHE A 82 -6.65 10.09 -14.12
C PHE A 82 -7.89 10.15 -15.02
N ALA A 83 -8.47 9.01 -15.36
CA ALA A 83 -9.65 8.93 -16.22
C ALA A 83 -10.87 9.60 -15.57
N ILE A 84 -11.10 9.38 -14.28
CA ILE A 84 -12.18 10.01 -13.51
C ILE A 84 -12.01 11.54 -13.50
N ALA A 85 -10.80 12.03 -13.24
CA ALA A 85 -10.52 13.47 -13.25
C ALA A 85 -10.81 14.10 -14.62
N ILE A 86 -10.40 13.45 -15.72
CA ILE A 86 -10.73 13.92 -17.08
C ILE A 86 -12.24 14.00 -17.29
N MET A 87 -12.98 12.95 -16.93
CA MET A 87 -14.43 12.93 -17.14
C MET A 87 -15.14 13.99 -16.30
N ALA A 88 -14.75 14.16 -15.04
CA ALA A 88 -15.30 15.17 -14.15
C ALA A 88 -15.07 16.59 -14.70
N THR A 89 -13.86 16.90 -15.16
CA THR A 89 -13.55 18.21 -15.74
C THR A 89 -14.26 18.43 -17.08
N ARG A 90 -14.38 17.39 -17.93
CA ARG A 90 -15.13 17.48 -19.20
C ARG A 90 -16.63 17.69 -19.01
N ALA A 91 -17.20 17.14 -17.95
CA ALA A 91 -18.60 17.37 -17.61
C ALA A 91 -18.87 18.84 -17.27
N ARG A 92 -17.89 19.53 -16.66
CA ARG A 92 -17.96 20.95 -16.25
C ARG A 92 -17.53 21.95 -17.33
N ARG A 93 -17.28 21.48 -18.56
CA ARG A 93 -16.80 22.35 -19.65
C ARG A 93 -17.70 23.56 -19.95
N ILE A 94 -19.00 23.47 -19.68
CA ILE A 94 -19.95 24.57 -19.90
C ILE A 94 -19.75 25.67 -18.86
N GLU A 95 -19.58 25.29 -17.59
CA GLU A 95 -19.29 26.21 -16.48
C GLU A 95 -17.94 26.90 -16.71
N ILE A 96 -16.91 26.15 -17.14
CA ILE A 96 -15.59 26.69 -17.48
C ILE A 96 -15.67 27.71 -18.63
N ALA A 97 -16.53 27.47 -19.62
CA ALA A 97 -16.72 28.40 -20.72
C ALA A 97 -17.44 29.68 -20.24
N ASP A 98 -18.42 29.56 -19.35
CA ASP A 98 -19.14 30.70 -18.76
C ASP A 98 -18.20 31.58 -17.91
N ASP A 99 -17.40 30.96 -17.05
CA ASP A 99 -16.37 31.63 -16.24
C ASP A 99 -15.37 32.40 -17.11
N LEU A 100 -14.99 31.84 -18.26
CA LEU A 100 -14.10 32.50 -19.20
C LEU A 100 -14.78 33.70 -19.90
N HIS A 101 -16.08 33.64 -20.20
CA HIS A 101 -16.84 34.80 -20.70
C HIS A 101 -16.98 35.90 -19.65
N MET A 102 -17.07 35.53 -18.38
CA MET A 102 -17.09 36.47 -17.25
C MET A 102 -15.70 37.09 -16.97
N GLY A 103 -14.68 36.75 -17.76
CA GLY A 103 -13.35 37.35 -17.70
C GLY A 103 -12.44 36.77 -16.61
N ILE A 104 -12.79 35.60 -16.05
CA ILE A 104 -11.97 34.94 -15.04
C ILE A 104 -10.65 34.49 -15.68
N PRO A 105 -9.48 34.84 -15.11
CA PRO A 105 -8.21 34.40 -15.66
C PRO A 105 -8.09 32.88 -15.60
N ARG A 106 -7.47 32.26 -16.62
CA ARG A 106 -7.27 30.80 -16.69
C ARG A 106 -6.59 30.22 -15.44
N GLN A 107 -5.75 31.00 -14.77
CA GLN A 107 -5.12 30.62 -13.50
C GLN A 107 -6.14 30.43 -12.37
N GLY A 108 -7.19 31.27 -12.32
CA GLY A 108 -8.29 31.14 -11.36
C GLY A 108 -9.09 29.86 -11.60
N ILE A 109 -9.40 29.56 -12.86
CA ILE A 109 -10.10 28.31 -13.24
C ILE A 109 -9.26 27.08 -12.85
N LEU A 110 -7.95 27.09 -13.13
CA LEU A 110 -7.04 26.02 -12.71
C LEU A 110 -7.00 25.84 -11.19
N ALA A 111 -6.92 26.93 -10.43
CA ALA A 111 -6.89 26.88 -8.97
C ALA A 111 -8.21 26.32 -8.39
N THR A 112 -9.35 26.78 -8.90
CA THR A 112 -10.66 26.28 -8.47
C THR A 112 -10.80 24.79 -8.77
N THR A 113 -10.50 24.34 -10.00
CA THR A 113 -10.62 22.91 -10.32
C THR A 113 -9.62 22.05 -9.55
N ALA A 114 -8.42 22.56 -9.25
CA ALA A 114 -7.46 21.86 -8.40
C ALA A 114 -8.00 21.67 -6.97
N LEU A 115 -8.61 22.73 -6.39
CA LEU A 115 -9.23 22.67 -5.06
C LEU A 115 -10.43 21.72 -5.03
N GLU A 116 -11.28 21.75 -6.04
CA GLU A 116 -12.39 20.82 -6.17
C GLU A 116 -11.89 19.38 -6.29
N THR A 117 -10.84 19.17 -7.09
CA THR A 117 -10.20 17.85 -7.24
C THR A 117 -9.63 17.36 -5.92
N LEU A 118 -8.99 18.23 -5.13
CA LEU A 118 -8.56 17.89 -3.77
C LEU A 118 -9.74 17.58 -2.84
N ALA A 119 -10.82 18.34 -2.94
CA ALA A 119 -11.98 18.22 -2.07
C ALA A 119 -12.66 16.85 -2.16
N TRP A 120 -12.67 16.20 -3.34
CA TRP A 120 -13.22 14.84 -3.48
C TRP A 120 -12.16 13.73 -3.40
N THR A 121 -10.91 13.98 -3.80
CA THR A 121 -9.85 12.95 -3.73
C THR A 121 -9.36 12.70 -2.30
N LEU A 122 -9.23 13.72 -1.45
CA LEU A 122 -8.75 13.56 -0.08
C LEU A 122 -9.67 12.67 0.77
N PRO A 123 -11.01 12.88 0.80
CA PRO A 123 -11.92 11.96 1.50
C PRO A 123 -11.87 10.54 0.95
N ALA A 124 -11.74 10.37 -0.38
CA ALA A 124 -11.66 9.06 -1.01
C ALA A 124 -10.39 8.29 -0.55
N ILE A 125 -9.24 8.98 -0.47
CA ILE A 125 -8.00 8.40 0.04
C ILE A 125 -8.11 8.03 1.52
N LEU A 126 -8.68 8.92 2.34
CA LEU A 126 -8.86 8.68 3.78
C LEU A 126 -9.77 7.47 4.04
N THR A 127 -10.89 7.38 3.32
CA THR A 127 -11.82 6.25 3.43
C THR A 127 -11.20 4.94 2.96
N ALA A 128 -10.48 4.94 1.83
CA ALA A 128 -9.77 3.75 1.36
C ALA A 128 -8.71 3.24 2.36
N THR A 129 -7.95 4.18 2.96
CA THR A 129 -6.96 3.87 3.99
C THR A 129 -7.62 3.31 5.25
N ALA A 130 -8.72 3.93 5.70
CA ALA A 130 -9.47 3.48 6.86
C ALA A 130 -10.05 2.08 6.67
N ILE A 131 -10.65 1.79 5.51
CA ILE A 131 -11.19 0.48 5.17
C ILE A 131 -10.08 -0.58 5.17
N THR A 132 -8.92 -0.28 4.59
CA THR A 132 -7.82 -1.25 4.61
C THR A 132 -7.31 -1.47 6.03
N TYR A 133 -7.15 -0.42 6.81
CA TYR A 133 -6.72 -0.55 8.19
C TYR A 133 -7.69 -1.40 9.02
N THR A 134 -9.00 -1.15 8.92
CA THR A 134 -10.01 -1.89 9.68
C THR A 134 -10.09 -3.35 9.23
N THR A 135 -10.09 -3.61 7.92
CA THR A 135 -10.09 -4.98 7.38
C THR A 135 -8.81 -5.72 7.79
N ALA A 136 -7.64 -5.10 7.67
CA ALA A 136 -6.38 -5.69 8.11
C ALA A 136 -6.39 -6.00 9.61
N ARG A 137 -6.88 -5.07 10.44
CA ARG A 137 -7.03 -5.31 11.89
C ARG A 137 -7.95 -6.48 12.21
N TRP A 138 -9.01 -6.66 11.43
CA TRP A 138 -9.98 -7.72 11.62
C TRP A 138 -9.48 -9.10 11.17
N THR A 139 -8.75 -9.16 10.05
CA THR A 139 -8.29 -10.42 9.46
C THR A 139 -6.93 -10.88 10.00
N SER A 140 -6.15 -9.98 10.59
CA SER A 140 -4.76 -10.28 10.93
C SER A 140 -4.62 -10.77 12.37
N SER A 141 -4.59 -12.10 12.53
CA SER A 141 -4.05 -12.72 13.76
C SER A 141 -2.52 -12.57 13.87
N HIS A 142 -1.82 -12.27 12.75
CA HIS A 142 -0.34 -12.29 12.67
C HIS A 142 0.30 -11.16 11.85
N ALA A 143 -0.47 -10.39 11.05
CA ALA A 143 0.07 -9.30 10.23
C ALA A 143 -0.13 -7.94 10.91
N ASN A 144 0.91 -7.10 10.90
CA ASN A 144 0.83 -5.75 11.45
C ASN A 144 0.00 -4.87 10.50
N ALA A 145 -1.17 -4.40 10.95
CA ALA A 145 -2.02 -3.50 10.16
C ALA A 145 -1.27 -2.25 9.68
N LEU A 146 -0.26 -1.80 10.43
CA LEU A 146 0.54 -0.62 10.13
C LEU A 146 1.51 -0.84 8.95
N THR A 147 2.02 -2.07 8.75
CA THR A 147 2.85 -2.38 7.58
C THR A 147 1.99 -2.51 6.32
N LEU A 148 0.76 -3.02 6.44
CA LEU A 148 -0.14 -3.14 5.30
C LEU A 148 -0.63 -1.78 4.80
N THR A 149 -0.94 -0.85 5.71
CA THR A 149 -1.26 0.54 5.34
C THR A 149 -0.06 1.25 4.73
N ALA A 150 1.15 1.05 5.25
CA ALA A 150 2.38 1.62 4.69
C ALA A 150 2.59 1.22 3.20
N ILE A 151 2.26 -0.01 2.83
CA ILE A 151 2.39 -0.51 1.45
C ILE A 151 1.39 0.15 0.49
N GLN A 152 0.26 0.65 0.99
CA GLN A 152 -0.76 1.30 0.17
C GLN A 152 -0.56 2.81 -0.04
N LEU A 153 0.30 3.46 0.73
CA LEU A 153 0.57 4.89 0.57
C LEU A 153 1.08 5.26 -0.84
N PRO A 154 2.03 4.53 -1.45
CA PRO A 154 2.51 4.84 -2.80
C PRO A 154 1.44 4.84 -3.91
N PRO A 155 0.56 3.82 -4.05
CA PRO A 155 -0.50 3.86 -5.07
C PRO A 155 -1.53 4.98 -4.82
N LEU A 156 -1.83 5.30 -3.57
CA LEU A 156 -2.74 6.40 -3.24
C LEU A 156 -2.13 7.78 -3.54
N ALA A 157 -0.85 7.97 -3.23
CA ALA A 157 -0.12 9.21 -3.53
C ALA A 157 0.01 9.42 -5.05
N THR A 158 0.34 8.37 -5.81
CA THR A 158 0.41 8.45 -7.27
C THR A 158 -0.97 8.74 -7.88
N ALA A 159 -2.04 8.16 -7.35
CA ALA A 159 -3.41 8.46 -7.79
C ALA A 159 -3.82 9.92 -7.55
N LEU A 160 -3.40 10.52 -6.44
CA LEU A 160 -3.62 11.94 -6.19
C LEU A 160 -2.92 12.81 -7.24
N ILE A 161 -1.65 12.52 -7.52
CA ILE A 161 -0.86 13.28 -8.50
C ILE A 161 -1.46 13.13 -9.90
N THR A 162 -1.82 11.91 -10.31
CA THR A 162 -2.41 11.70 -11.64
C THR A 162 -3.79 12.32 -11.78
N ALA A 163 -4.61 12.36 -10.73
CA ALA A 163 -5.89 13.08 -10.75
C ALA A 163 -5.67 14.58 -11.04
N GLN A 164 -4.69 15.21 -10.40
CA GLN A 164 -4.38 16.63 -10.64
C GLN A 164 -3.86 16.89 -12.04
N ILE A 165 -2.98 16.02 -12.55
CA ILE A 165 -2.48 16.12 -13.92
C ILE A 165 -3.62 15.94 -14.92
N GLY A 166 -4.53 15.00 -14.71
CA GLY A 166 -5.69 14.77 -15.58
C GLY A 166 -6.63 15.97 -15.65
N ALA A 167 -6.90 16.60 -14.50
CA ALA A 167 -7.68 17.83 -14.45
C ALA A 167 -7.00 18.99 -15.19
N ALA A 168 -5.70 19.23 -14.93
CA ALA A 168 -4.93 20.30 -15.56
C ALA A 168 -4.80 20.13 -17.09
N ILE A 169 -4.55 18.90 -17.56
CA ILE A 169 -4.51 18.57 -19.00
C ILE A 169 -5.86 18.87 -19.64
N THR A 170 -6.97 18.52 -18.97
CA THR A 170 -8.30 18.76 -19.53
C THR A 170 -8.59 20.24 -19.67
N ILE A 171 -8.26 21.06 -18.67
CA ILE A 171 -8.46 22.52 -18.70
C ILE A 171 -7.62 23.17 -19.80
N THR A 172 -6.35 22.79 -19.92
CA THR A 172 -5.44 23.35 -20.93
C THR A 172 -5.79 22.90 -22.35
N ALA A 173 -6.37 21.70 -22.51
CA ALA A 173 -6.87 21.18 -23.77
C ALA A 173 -8.19 21.84 -24.23
N ILE A 174 -8.94 22.49 -23.32
CA ILE A 174 -10.07 23.34 -23.69
C ILE A 174 -9.50 24.64 -24.27
N HIS A 175 -9.41 24.69 -25.61
CA HIS A 175 -9.04 25.88 -26.37
C HIS A 175 -10.13 26.26 -27.38
N ASP A 176 -10.19 27.56 -27.68
CA ASP A 176 -11.25 28.31 -28.37
C ASP A 176 -11.79 27.76 -29.71
N ASN A 177 -11.17 26.75 -30.32
CA ASN A 177 -11.68 26.14 -31.57
C ASN A 177 -12.99 25.37 -31.41
N GLN A 178 -13.42 25.06 -30.18
CA GLN A 178 -14.73 24.45 -29.93
C GLN A 178 -15.85 25.48 -29.71
N LEU A 179 -15.52 26.73 -29.40
CA LEU A 179 -16.50 27.80 -29.23
C LEU A 179 -17.17 28.13 -30.57
N PHE A 180 -16.40 28.26 -31.64
CA PHE A 180 -16.94 28.52 -32.98
C PHE A 180 -17.71 27.34 -33.59
N ALA A 181 -17.27 26.10 -33.35
CA ALA A 181 -17.98 24.92 -33.83
C ALA A 181 -19.32 24.68 -33.09
N PHE A 182 -19.40 25.04 -31.81
CA PHE A 182 -20.60 24.84 -31.00
C PHE A 182 -21.66 25.92 -31.27
N PHE A 183 -21.27 27.18 -31.48
CA PHE A 183 -22.18 28.21 -31.98
C PHE A 183 -22.68 27.90 -33.40
N LYS A 184 -21.85 27.27 -34.23
CA LYS A 184 -22.23 26.87 -35.60
C LYS A 184 -23.22 25.69 -35.67
N ASN A 185 -23.32 24.87 -34.62
CA ASN A 185 -24.26 23.73 -34.56
C ASN A 185 -25.56 24.04 -33.79
N ARG A 186 -25.81 25.31 -33.45
CA ARG A 186 -27.01 25.73 -32.69
C ARG A 186 -27.87 26.78 -33.40
N GLN A 187 -27.55 27.12 -34.66
CA GLN A 187 -28.42 27.82 -35.60
C GLN A 187 -28.92 26.84 -36.66
#